data_AF-A0A3D1CKN0-F1
#
_entry.id   AF-A0A3D1CKN0-F1
#
_cell.length_a   1.000
_cell.length_b   1.000
_cell.length_c   1.000
_cell.angle_alpha   90.00
_cell.angle_beta   90.00
_cell.angle_gamma   90.00
#
_symmetry.space_group_name_H-M   'P 1'
#
loop_
_entity.id
_entity.type
_entity.pdbx_description
1 polymer ?
#
loop_
_entity_poly.entity_id
_entity_poly.type
_entity_poly.pdbx_seq_one_letter_code
_entity_poly.pdbx_strand_id
1 'polypeptide(L)'
;DTILDNLQQTPFLLILDGVQDPHNLGACLRTAEAAGAHAVIAPKDRASGLTPTAIKISSGAAERLPFIQVTNLARVLRDLQQRGIWLVGTSGKSELSLYQ
;
A
#
# COMPACT_ATOMS: atom_id res chain seq x y z
N ASP A 1 12.61 -11.80 8.07
CA ASP A 1 11.81 -12.51 7.05
C ASP A 1 10.75 -11.57 6.52
N THR A 2 10.95 -11.08 5.29
CA THR A 2 10.03 -10.12 4.68
C THR A 2 8.86 -10.87 4.05
N ILE A 3 7.66 -10.31 4.07
CA ILE A 3 6.47 -10.87 3.39
C ILE A 3 6.77 -11.27 1.93
N LEU A 4 7.70 -10.54 1.30
CA LEU A 4 8.16 -10.77 -0.07
C LEU A 4 8.88 -12.10 -0.26
N ASP A 5 9.58 -12.61 0.75
CA ASP A 5 10.45 -13.80 0.62
C ASP A 5 9.63 -15.10 0.51
N ASN A 6 8.35 -15.05 0.93
CA ASN A 6 7.43 -16.20 0.89
C ASN A 6 6.47 -16.18 -0.31
N LEU A 7 6.57 -15.18 -1.20
CA LEU A 7 5.70 -15.08 -2.36
C LEU A 7 6.19 -15.98 -3.50
N GLN A 8 5.32 -16.86 -4.00
CA GLN A 8 5.57 -17.69 -5.18
C GLN A 8 5.25 -16.97 -6.50
N GLN A 9 4.84 -15.70 -6.43
CA GLN A 9 4.40 -14.87 -7.55
C GLN A 9 4.98 -13.46 -7.45
N THR A 10 4.87 -12.69 -8.54
CA THR A 10 5.33 -11.30 -8.57
C THR A 10 4.66 -10.48 -7.47
N PRO A 11 5.42 -9.77 -6.61
CA PRO A 11 4.85 -8.95 -5.56
C PRO A 11 3.95 -7.86 -6.14
N PHE A 12 2.69 -7.85 -5.69
CA PHE A 12 1.74 -6.78 -5.95
C PHE A 12 1.44 -6.04 -4.65
N LEU A 13 1.82 -4.77 -4.57
CA LEU A 13 1.82 -3.97 -3.35
C LEU A 13 1.13 -2.63 -3.64
N LEU A 14 0.39 -2.10 -2.66
CA LEU A 14 -0.12 -0.73 -2.70
C LEU A 14 0.66 0.13 -1.71
N ILE A 15 1.16 1.28 -2.18
CA ILE A 15 1.83 2.28 -1.34
C ILE A 15 0.93 3.50 -1.21
N LEU A 16 0.64 3.90 0.03
CA LEU A 16 -0.14 5.08 0.35
C LEU A 16 0.77 6.12 1.01
N ASP A 17 1.06 7.20 0.30
CA ASP A 17 1.82 8.34 0.84
C ASP A 17 0.87 9.49 1.19
N GLY A 18 0.78 9.85 2.47
CA GLY A 18 -0.01 11.00 2.91
C GLY A 18 -1.52 10.79 3.09
N VAL A 19 -2.03 9.55 3.05
CA VAL A 19 -3.46 9.26 3.26
C VAL A 19 -3.80 9.39 4.75
N GLN A 20 -4.40 10.52 5.14
CA GLN A 20 -4.68 10.86 6.55
C GLN A 20 -6.10 10.52 7.00
N ASP A 21 -7.06 10.50 6.07
CA ASP A 21 -8.46 10.21 6.37
C ASP A 21 -8.69 8.69 6.53
N PRO A 22 -9.21 8.23 7.69
CA PRO A 22 -9.60 6.83 7.89
C PRO A 22 -10.57 6.29 6.84
N HIS A 23 -11.44 7.13 6.27
CA HIS A 23 -12.36 6.71 5.22
C HIS A 23 -11.62 6.29 3.96
N ASN A 24 -10.67 7.12 3.52
CA ASN A 24 -9.86 6.82 2.35
C ASN A 24 -8.96 5.60 2.59
N LEU A 25 -8.35 5.48 3.77
CA LEU A 25 -7.57 4.28 4.12
C LEU A 25 -8.42 3.02 4.04
N GLY A 26 -9.61 3.02 4.64
CA GLY A 26 -10.52 1.87 4.59
C GLY A 26 -10.94 1.50 3.17
N ALA A 27 -11.26 2.50 2.34
CA ALA A 27 -11.62 2.28 0.93
C ALA A 27 -10.46 1.72 0.11
N CYS A 28 -9.23 2.23 0.32
CA CYS A 28 -8.02 1.71 -0.31
C CYS A 28 -7.75 0.26 0.11
N LEU A 29 -7.85 -0.08 1.40
CA LEU A 29 -7.67 -1.46 1.88
C LEU A 29 -8.67 -2.42 1.24
N ARG A 30 -9.95 -2.05 1.20
CA ARG A 30 -11.01 -2.84 0.55
C ARG A 30 -10.69 -3.10 -0.92
N THR A 31 -10.27 -2.07 -1.64
CA THR A 31 -9.97 -2.17 -3.07
C THR A 31 -8.70 -2.98 -3.32
N ALA A 32 -7.65 -2.76 -2.52
CA ALA A 32 -6.39 -3.47 -2.63
C ALA A 32 -6.57 -4.98 -2.39
N GLU A 33 -7.37 -5.35 -1.39
CA GLU A 33 -7.66 -6.77 -1.11
C GLU A 33 -8.45 -7.41 -2.25
N ALA A 34 -9.49 -6.73 -2.74
CA ALA A 34 -10.26 -7.21 -3.89
C ALA A 34 -9.43 -7.33 -5.18
N ALA A 35 -8.41 -6.49 -5.35
CA ALA A 35 -7.48 -6.53 -6.48
C ALA A 35 -6.38 -7.61 -6.33
N GLY A 36 -6.29 -8.28 -5.18
CA GLY A 36 -5.27 -9.29 -4.91
C GLY A 36 -3.90 -8.72 -4.52
N ALA A 37 -3.84 -7.52 -3.95
CA ALA A 37 -2.61 -7.00 -3.37
C ALA A 37 -2.15 -7.90 -2.20
N HIS A 38 -0.84 -7.99 -2.01
CA HIS A 38 -0.23 -8.81 -0.95
C HIS A 38 -0.01 -8.02 0.35
N ALA A 39 0.12 -6.70 0.24
CA ALA A 39 0.21 -5.78 1.37
C ALA A 39 -0.11 -4.34 0.96
N VAL A 40 -0.51 -3.53 1.94
CA VAL A 40 -0.56 -2.07 1.86
C VAL A 40 0.50 -1.47 2.76
N ILE A 41 1.31 -0.56 2.23
CA ILE A 41 2.41 0.10 2.93
C ILE A 41 2.07 1.59 3.07
N ALA A 42 2.23 2.15 4.27
CA ALA A 42 2.07 3.57 4.53
C ALA A 42 3.17 4.09 5.48
N PRO A 43 3.52 5.38 5.46
CA PRO A 43 4.40 5.95 6.47
C PRO A 43 3.72 5.96 7.85
N LYS A 44 4.51 5.94 8.92
CA LYS A 44 4.00 6.16 10.29
C LYS A 44 3.53 7.59 10.51
N ASP A 45 4.26 8.54 9.92
CA ASP A 45 3.97 9.97 10.01
C ASP A 45 3.09 10.41 8.84
N ARG A 46 2.23 11.41 9.07
CA ARG A 46 1.35 12.01 8.03
C ARG A 46 0.44 11.00 7.32
N ALA A 47 0.10 9.90 7.98
CA ALA A 47 -0.86 8.91 7.49
C ALA A 47 -1.83 8.49 8.59
N SER A 48 -2.98 7.99 8.17
CA SER A 48 -3.97 7.37 9.05
C SER A 48 -3.46 6.02 9.54
N GLY A 49 -3.66 5.72 10.82
CA GLY A 49 -3.50 4.37 11.34
C GLY A 49 -4.73 3.49 11.07
N LEU A 50 -4.64 2.22 11.43
CA LEU A 50 -5.75 1.26 11.33
C LEU A 50 -6.81 1.51 12.44
N THR A 51 -7.55 2.62 12.32
CA THR A 51 -8.58 3.02 13.30
C THR A 51 -9.85 2.15 13.18
N PRO A 52 -10.72 2.11 14.21
CA PRO A 52 -12.02 1.42 14.12
C PRO A 52 -12.87 1.85 12.91
N THR A 53 -12.79 3.12 12.54
CA THR A 53 -13.46 3.67 11.35
C THR A 53 -12.90 3.06 10.07
N ALA A 54 -11.57 3.04 9.91
CA ALA A 54 -10.91 2.43 8.75
C ALA A 54 -11.22 0.93 8.66
N ILE A 55 -11.18 0.21 9.79
CA ILE A 55 -11.53 -1.21 9.89
C ILE A 55 -12.96 -1.45 9.41
N LYS A 56 -13.94 -0.70 9.93
CA LYS A 56 -15.35 -0.81 9.53
C LYS A 56 -15.54 -0.59 8.03
N ILE A 57 -14.87 0.42 7.46
CA ILE A 57 -15.00 0.77 6.04
C ILE A 57 -14.33 -0.26 5.13
N SER A 58 -13.22 -0.85 5.59
CA SER A 58 -12.47 -1.88 4.86
C SER A 58 -13.30 -3.15 4.57
N SER A 59 -14.45 -3.32 5.21
CA SER A 59 -15.37 -4.45 4.96
C SER A 59 -14.69 -5.82 5.18
N GLY A 60 -13.81 -5.90 6.19
CA GLY A 60 -13.06 -7.11 6.55
C GLY A 60 -11.70 -7.25 5.87
N ALA A 61 -11.35 -6.37 4.92
CA ALA A 61 -10.04 -6.41 4.26
C ALA A 61 -8.89 -6.18 5.26
N ALA A 62 -9.09 -5.34 6.28
CA ALA A 62 -8.09 -5.07 7.31
C ALA A 62 -7.62 -6.30 8.10
N GLU A 63 -8.41 -7.38 8.12
CA GLU A 63 -8.06 -8.65 8.80
C GLU A 63 -7.29 -9.63 7.90
N ARG A 64 -7.37 -9.44 6.57
CA ARG A 64 -6.82 -10.39 5.57
C ARG A 64 -5.61 -9.82 4.83
N LEU A 65 -5.56 -8.51 4.66
CA LEU A 65 -4.51 -7.80 3.94
C LEU A 65 -3.55 -7.11 4.92
N PRO A 66 -2.26 -7.51 4.97
CA PRO A 66 -1.27 -6.85 5.82
C PRO A 66 -1.19 -5.34 5.55
N PHE A 67 -1.41 -4.54 6.59
CA PHE A 67 -1.16 -3.10 6.60
C PHE A 67 0.13 -2.80 7.36
N ILE A 68 1.13 -2.27 6.67
CA ILE A 68 2.50 -2.12 7.18
C ILE A 68 2.84 -0.64 7.28
N GLN A 69 3.06 -0.17 8.50
CA GLN A 69 3.50 1.21 8.74
C GLN A 69 5.01 1.30 8.88
N VAL A 70 5.64 2.14 8.04
CA VAL A 70 7.10 2.26 7.95
C VAL A 70 7.57 3.64 8.38
N THR A 71 8.75 3.73 9.00
CA THR A 71 9.29 5.02 9.46
C THR A 71 9.84 5.87 8.32
N ASN A 72 10.40 5.25 7.27
CA ASN A 72 10.98 5.97 6.15
C ASN A 72 10.53 5.32 4.84
N LEU A 73 9.49 5.88 4.23
CA LEU A 73 8.91 5.35 3.00
C LEU A 73 9.93 5.34 1.86
N ALA A 74 10.71 6.41 1.69
CA ALA A 74 11.72 6.50 0.64
C ALA A 74 12.80 5.41 0.74
N ARG A 75 13.17 4.98 1.95
CA ARG A 75 14.07 3.83 2.16
C ARG A 75 13.42 2.54 1.66
N VAL A 76 12.18 2.28 2.06
CA VAL A 76 11.44 1.10 1.64
C VAL A 76 11.29 1.05 0.12
N LEU A 77 10.97 2.17 -0.54
CA LEU A 77 10.89 2.23 -2.01
C LEU A 77 12.22 1.84 -2.68
N ARG A 78 13.35 2.35 -2.18
CA ARG A 78 14.67 1.96 -2.69
C ARG A 78 14.96 0.48 -2.49
N ASP A 79 14.62 -0.07 -1.32
CA ASP A 79 14.82 -1.49 -1.01
C ASP A 79 13.97 -2.38 -1.95
N LEU A 80 12.75 -1.97 -2.28
CA LEU A 80 11.89 -2.66 -3.25
C LEU A 80 12.51 -2.62 -4.66
N GLN A 81 13.02 -1.46 -5.11
CA GLN A 81 13.70 -1.34 -6.40
C GLN A 81 14.97 -2.20 -6.48
N GLN A 82 15.77 -2.25 -5.42
CA GLN A 82 16.96 -3.11 -5.34
C GLN A 82 16.62 -4.61 -5.42
N ARG A 83 15.42 -4.99 -4.98
CA ARG A 83 14.87 -6.34 -5.13
C ARG A 83 14.25 -6.60 -6.51
N GLY A 84 14.35 -5.66 -7.46
CA GLY A 84 13.81 -5.79 -8.81
C GLY A 84 12.30 -5.56 -8.90
N ILE A 85 11.65 -5.02 -7.87
CA ILE A 85 10.23 -4.69 -7.90
C ILE A 85 10.04 -3.37 -8.65
N TRP A 86 9.22 -3.41 -9.70
CA TRP A 86 8.87 -2.23 -10.48
C TRP A 86 7.95 -1.30 -9.68
N LEU A 87 8.27 -0.01 -9.66
CA LEU A 87 7.47 1.00 -8.97
C LEU A 87 6.75 1.89 -9.98
N VAL A 88 5.44 2.01 -9.82
CA VAL A 88 4.60 2.93 -10.59
C VAL A 88 3.99 3.94 -9.61
N GLY A 89 4.26 5.23 -9.86
CA GLY A 89 3.72 6.34 -9.07
C GLY A 89 2.69 7.13 -9.88
N THR A 90 1.56 7.47 -9.26
CA THR A 90 0.54 8.31 -9.88
C THR A 90 0.75 9.77 -9.52
N SER A 91 0.80 10.65 -10.51
CA SER A 91 0.90 12.09 -10.31
C SER A 91 0.14 12.83 -11.39
N GLY A 92 -0.59 13.90 -11.01
CA GLY A 92 -1.24 14.79 -11.98
C GLY A 92 -0.25 15.58 -12.86
N LYS A 93 1.05 15.51 -12.55
CA LYS A 93 2.14 16.08 -13.38
C LYS A 93 2.75 15.06 -14.35
N SER A 94 2.25 13.83 -14.38
CA SER A 94 2.72 12.81 -15.32
C SER A 94 2.30 13.19 -16.75
N GLU A 95 3.23 13.09 -17.69
CA GLU A 95 2.96 13.24 -19.12
C GLU A 95 2.34 11.98 -19.74
N LEU A 96 2.50 10.83 -19.05
CA LEU A 96 1.98 9.53 -19.46
C LEU A 96 0.73 9.17 -18.65
N SER A 97 -0.28 8.63 -19.33
CA SER A 97 -1.41 7.97 -18.67
C SER A 97 -1.02 6.59 -18.16
N LEU A 98 -1.83 6.02 -17.26
CA LEU A 98 -1.62 4.67 -16.73
C LEU A 98 -1.61 3.58 -17.82
N TYR A 99 -2.20 3.84 -18.98
CA TYR A 99 -2.37 2.88 -20.07
C TYR A 99 -1.25 2.93 -21.11
N GLN A 100 -0.26 3.80 -20.91
CA GLN A 100 0.91 3.98 -21.80
C GLN A 100 2.17 3.50 -21.09
#